data_AF-A0A815FWR3-F1
#
_entry.id   AF-A0A815FWR3-F1
#
_cell.length_a   1.000
_cell.length_b   1.000
_cell.length_c   1.000
_cell.angle_alpha   90.00
_cell.angle_beta   90.00
_cell.angle_gamma   90.00
#
_symmetry.space_group_name_H-M   'P 1'
#
loop_
_entity.id
_entity.type
_entity.pdbx_description
1 polymer ?
#
loop_
_entity_poly.entity_id
_entity_poly.type
_entity_poly.pdbx_seq_one_letter_code
_entity_poly.pdbx_strand_id
1 'polypeptide(L)'
;MANDRLPRITRTILVHGKLIQNAAKWLDTNESTFTDWSTFENAIKNRYTSLFKKQGKFSTLKGRKQTRGESTIDYYDNVRELCLDIDSAMSEPTMIQHIMSGLDPEIKIESLRVENELKTLKEFEKVLKREQDIVEMKERMKSLLGQQQ
;
A
#
# COMPACT_ATOMS: atom_id res chain seq x y z
N MET A 1 -32.70 8.73 22.25
CA MET A 1 -32.08 8.01 23.38
C MET A 1 -32.66 6.60 23.44
N ALA A 2 -31.99 5.61 22.86
CA ALA A 2 -32.38 4.20 23.00
C ALA A 2 -31.22 3.30 22.53
N ASN A 3 -30.25 3.01 23.41
CA ASN A 3 -29.25 1.98 23.08
C ASN A 3 -28.70 1.24 24.31
N ASP A 4 -29.58 0.92 25.26
CA ASP A 4 -29.18 0.27 26.51
C ASP A 4 -30.06 -0.94 26.86
N ARG A 5 -30.29 -1.83 25.89
CA ARG A 5 -31.21 -2.97 26.05
C ARG A 5 -30.57 -4.32 26.38
N LEU A 6 -29.26 -4.39 26.64
CA LEU A 6 -28.64 -5.64 27.11
C LEU A 6 -27.65 -5.39 28.26
N PRO A 7 -27.74 -6.15 29.37
CA PRO A 7 -26.77 -6.09 30.46
C PRO A 7 -25.33 -6.30 29.97
N ARG A 8 -24.36 -5.64 30.62
CA ARG A 8 -22.91 -5.69 30.27
C ARG A 8 -22.41 -7.14 30.09
N ILE A 9 -22.84 -8.03 30.98
CA ILE A 9 -22.52 -9.48 30.96
C ILE A 9 -23.00 -10.14 29.66
N THR A 10 -24.21 -9.83 29.18
CA THR A 10 -24.78 -10.41 27.97
C THR A 10 -24.03 -9.97 26.71
N ARG A 11 -23.56 -8.71 26.67
CA ARG A 11 -22.77 -8.17 25.54
C ARG A 11 -21.37 -8.81 25.48
N THR A 12 -20.68 -8.92 26.61
CA THR A 12 -19.35 -9.57 26.68
C THR A 12 -19.40 -11.03 26.26
N ILE A 13 -20.42 -11.80 26.71
CA ILE A 13 -20.61 -13.20 26.32
C ILE A 13 -20.89 -13.33 24.81
N LEU A 14 -21.74 -12.46 24.26
CA LEU A 14 -22.06 -12.45 22.82
C LEU A 14 -20.82 -12.13 21.97
N VAL A 15 -19.96 -11.20 22.40
CA VAL A 15 -18.73 -10.87 21.68
C VAL A 15 -17.72 -12.00 21.75
N HIS A 16 -17.47 -12.58 22.94
CA HIS A 16 -16.56 -13.72 23.10
C HIS A 16 -16.97 -14.90 22.22
N GLY A 17 -18.28 -15.16 22.06
CA GLY A 17 -18.78 -16.21 21.16
C GLY A 17 -18.65 -15.91 19.66
N LYS A 18 -18.29 -14.68 19.25
CA LYS A 18 -18.18 -14.26 17.85
C LYS A 18 -16.75 -13.98 17.40
N LEU A 19 -15.86 -13.66 18.33
CA LEU A 19 -14.45 -13.48 18.03
C LEU A 19 -13.74 -14.84 18.01
N ILE A 20 -12.87 -15.03 17.04
CA ILE A 20 -12.08 -16.27 16.88
C ILE A 20 -10.59 -15.94 16.81
N GLN A 21 -9.77 -16.94 17.14
CA GLN A 21 -8.32 -16.90 16.96
C GLN A 21 -7.67 -15.63 17.59
N ASN A 22 -6.95 -14.85 16.79
CA ASN A 22 -6.23 -13.65 17.23
C ASN A 22 -7.15 -12.54 17.75
N ALA A 23 -8.44 -12.55 17.37
CA ALA A 23 -9.41 -11.60 17.89
C ALA A 23 -9.92 -11.97 19.28
N ALA A 24 -10.13 -13.26 19.54
CA ALA A 24 -10.47 -13.75 20.88
C ALA A 24 -9.31 -13.49 21.85
N LYS A 25 -8.09 -13.93 21.49
CA LYS A 25 -6.88 -13.71 22.32
C LYS A 25 -6.63 -12.24 22.63
N TRP A 26 -6.86 -11.35 21.67
CA TRP A 26 -6.71 -9.91 21.89
C TRP A 26 -7.73 -9.39 22.89
N LEU A 27 -9.01 -9.81 22.78
CA LEU A 27 -10.04 -9.44 23.74
C LEU A 27 -9.66 -9.93 25.15
N ASP A 28 -9.29 -11.21 25.30
CA ASP A 28 -8.88 -11.79 26.59
C ASP A 28 -7.72 -11.00 27.24
N THR A 29 -6.75 -10.56 26.44
CA THR A 29 -5.58 -9.82 26.92
C THR A 29 -5.91 -8.37 27.33
N ASN A 30 -6.94 -7.77 26.73
CA ASN A 30 -7.27 -6.35 26.93
C ASN A 30 -8.58 -6.16 27.71
N GLU A 31 -9.26 -7.23 28.11
CA GLU A 31 -10.59 -7.19 28.72
C GLU A 31 -10.64 -6.28 29.96
N SER A 32 -9.59 -6.34 30.78
CA SER A 32 -9.44 -5.51 31.99
C SER A 32 -9.31 -4.01 31.72
N THR A 33 -8.97 -3.62 30.49
CA THR A 33 -8.82 -2.21 30.09
C THR A 33 -10.14 -1.57 29.64
N PHE A 34 -11.18 -2.37 29.40
CA PHE A 34 -12.47 -1.89 28.89
C PHE A 34 -13.44 -1.56 30.04
N THR A 35 -13.42 -0.31 30.47
CA THR A 35 -14.27 0.21 31.56
C THR A 35 -15.76 0.26 31.21
N ASP A 36 -16.08 0.49 29.93
CA ASP A 36 -17.43 0.53 29.38
C ASP A 36 -17.47 -0.01 27.94
N TRP A 37 -18.68 -0.17 27.41
CA TRP A 37 -18.90 -0.67 26.05
C TRP A 37 -18.35 0.27 24.97
N SER A 38 -18.38 1.59 25.19
CA SER A 38 -17.88 2.55 24.21
C SER A 38 -16.36 2.44 24.06
N THR A 39 -15.65 2.23 25.17
CA THR A 39 -14.20 2.02 25.21
C THR A 39 -13.82 0.74 24.46
N PHE A 40 -14.54 -0.36 24.70
CA PHE A 40 -14.37 -1.61 23.92
C PHE A 40 -14.66 -1.39 22.43
N GLU A 41 -15.79 -0.75 22.09
CA GLU A 41 -16.21 -0.51 20.71
C GLU A 41 -15.19 0.35 19.95
N ASN A 42 -14.65 1.39 20.59
CA ASN A 42 -13.59 2.21 20.03
C ASN A 42 -12.29 1.42 19.89
N ALA A 43 -11.92 0.60 20.88
CA ALA A 43 -10.70 -0.21 20.81
C ALA A 43 -10.75 -1.27 19.70
N ILE A 44 -11.88 -1.98 19.56
CA ILE A 44 -12.04 -3.00 18.52
C ILE A 44 -12.12 -2.36 17.13
N LYS A 45 -12.81 -1.23 16.97
CA LYS A 45 -12.81 -0.46 15.72
C LYS A 45 -11.40 0.03 15.38
N ASN A 46 -10.72 0.67 16.32
CA ASN A 46 -9.37 1.20 16.07
C ASN A 46 -8.40 0.08 15.70
N ARG A 47 -8.46 -1.07 16.37
CA ARG A 47 -7.61 -2.22 16.07
C ARG A 47 -7.94 -2.82 14.70
N TYR A 48 -9.19 -3.19 14.45
CA TYR A 48 -9.52 -3.99 13.27
C TYR A 48 -9.81 -3.13 12.05
N THR A 49 -10.40 -1.94 12.17
CA THR A 49 -10.59 -1.03 11.04
C THR A 49 -9.25 -0.53 10.49
N SER A 50 -8.26 -0.25 11.34
CA SER A 50 -6.91 0.11 10.86
C SER A 50 -6.22 -1.07 10.18
N LEU A 51 -6.35 -2.29 10.73
CA LEU A 51 -5.79 -3.50 10.13
C LEU A 51 -6.42 -3.82 8.77
N PHE A 52 -7.75 -3.77 8.64
CA PHE A 52 -8.43 -4.01 7.36
C PHE A 52 -8.08 -2.94 6.33
N LYS A 53 -8.01 -1.66 6.72
CA LYS A 53 -7.57 -0.58 5.83
C LYS A 53 -6.13 -0.78 5.37
N LYS A 54 -5.22 -1.11 6.29
CA LYS A 54 -3.80 -1.36 5.98
C LYS A 54 -3.64 -2.60 5.09
N GLN A 55 -4.39 -3.67 5.35
CA GLN A 55 -4.35 -4.88 4.54
C GLN A 55 -4.91 -4.63 3.12
N GLY A 56 -6.01 -3.89 3.01
CA GLY A 56 -6.57 -3.47 1.72
C GLY A 56 -5.57 -2.65 0.90
N LYS A 57 -4.97 -1.62 1.53
CA LYS A 57 -3.92 -0.81 0.88
C LYS A 57 -2.71 -1.66 0.49
N PHE A 58 -2.28 -2.61 1.32
CA PHE A 58 -1.18 -3.51 0.99
C PHE A 58 -1.50 -4.43 -0.19
N SER A 59 -2.74 -4.92 -0.29
CA SER A 59 -3.21 -5.65 -1.48
C SER A 59 -3.20 -4.77 -2.73
N THR A 60 -3.63 -3.51 -2.61
CA THR A 60 -3.54 -2.52 -3.71
C THR A 60 -2.10 -2.29 -4.13
N LEU A 61 -1.19 -2.03 -3.18
CA LEU A 61 0.24 -1.84 -3.43
C LEU A 61 0.86 -3.04 -4.17
N LYS A 62 0.56 -4.27 -3.71
CA LYS A 62 1.09 -5.50 -4.33
C LYS A 62 0.52 -5.75 -5.74
N GLY A 63 -0.71 -5.31 -6.00
CA GLY A 63 -1.36 -5.44 -7.30
C GLY A 63 -1.08 -4.29 -8.26
N ARG A 64 -0.42 -3.22 -7.80
CA ARG A 64 -0.20 -2.00 -8.56
C ARG A 64 0.83 -2.27 -9.67
N LYS A 65 0.43 -1.99 -10.90
CA LYS A 65 1.28 -2.03 -12.10
C LYS A 65 1.09 -0.75 -12.89
N GLN A 66 2.16 -0.26 -13.50
CA GLN A 66 2.12 0.85 -14.43
C GLN A 66 1.18 0.49 -15.58
N THR A 67 0.21 1.35 -15.84
CA THR A 67 -0.77 1.13 -16.91
C THR A 67 -0.25 1.66 -18.24
N ARG A 68 -0.78 1.14 -19.34
CA ARG A 68 -0.37 1.58 -20.67
C ARG A 68 -0.78 3.04 -20.88
N GLY A 69 0.18 3.92 -21.12
CA GLY A 69 -0.03 5.36 -21.30
C GLY A 69 0.04 6.18 -20.00
N GLU A 70 0.26 5.54 -18.85
CA GLU A 70 0.59 6.24 -17.61
C GLU A 70 2.08 6.62 -17.59
N SER A 71 2.37 7.87 -17.19
CA SER A 71 3.75 8.31 -17.06
C SER A 71 4.45 7.56 -15.94
N THR A 72 5.75 7.31 -16.11
CA THR A 72 6.55 6.59 -15.12
C THR A 72 6.62 7.36 -13.80
N ILE A 73 6.60 8.69 -13.86
CA ILE A 73 6.62 9.57 -12.69
C ILE A 73 5.28 9.53 -11.93
N ASP A 74 4.14 9.57 -12.62
CA ASP A 74 2.83 9.45 -11.95
C ASP A 74 2.68 8.08 -11.27
N TYR A 75 3.15 7.02 -11.94
CA TYR A 75 3.21 5.68 -11.36
C TYR A 75 4.11 5.64 -10.11
N TYR A 76 5.31 6.21 -10.20
CA TYR A 76 6.28 6.30 -9.10
C TYR A 76 5.67 7.02 -7.88
N ASP A 77 5.08 8.20 -8.09
CA ASP A 77 4.51 9.02 -7.01
C ASP A 77 3.35 8.30 -6.34
N ASN A 78 2.47 7.67 -7.14
CA ASN A 78 1.34 6.92 -6.61
C ASN A 78 1.77 5.71 -5.76
N VAL A 79 2.77 4.95 -6.20
CA VAL A 79 3.31 3.82 -5.43
C VAL A 79 4.00 4.32 -4.17
N ARG A 80 4.77 5.41 -4.24
CA ARG A 80 5.43 6.03 -3.10
C ARG A 80 4.41 6.50 -2.04
N GLU A 81 3.35 7.17 -2.46
CA GLU A 81 2.26 7.59 -1.58
C GLU A 81 1.58 6.38 -0.92
N LEU A 82 1.27 5.32 -1.68
CA LEU A 82 0.70 4.09 -1.14
C LEU A 82 1.61 3.44 -0.07
N CYS A 83 2.92 3.43 -0.30
CA CYS A 83 3.90 2.94 0.66
C CYS A 83 3.85 3.72 1.99
N LEU A 84 3.91 5.06 1.91
CA LEU A 84 3.86 5.95 3.08
C LEU A 84 2.52 5.88 3.81
N ASP A 85 1.43 5.66 3.08
CA ASP A 85 0.08 5.50 3.61
C ASP A 85 -0.14 4.18 4.37
N ILE A 86 0.64 3.15 4.04
CA ILE A 86 0.64 1.84 4.71
C ILE A 86 1.57 1.87 5.93
N ASP A 87 2.75 2.44 5.74
CA ASP A 87 3.79 2.56 6.74
C ASP A 87 4.64 3.80 6.46
N SER A 88 4.44 4.85 7.25
CA SER A 88 5.18 6.11 7.14
C SER A 88 6.68 5.96 7.41
N ALA A 89 7.10 4.84 8.02
CA ALA A 89 8.50 4.51 8.29
C ALA A 89 9.06 3.45 7.32
N MET A 90 8.34 3.12 6.24
CA MET A 90 8.82 2.17 5.24
C MET A 90 10.16 2.65 4.66
N SER A 91 11.11 1.73 4.51
CA SER A 91 12.45 2.08 4.02
C SER A 91 12.43 2.40 2.52
N GLU A 92 13.28 3.34 2.08
CA GLU A 92 13.41 3.69 0.66
C GLU A 92 13.74 2.47 -0.23
N PRO A 93 14.65 1.55 0.15
CA PRO A 93 14.88 0.33 -0.64
C PRO A 93 13.63 -0.54 -0.80
N THR A 94 12.80 -0.66 0.24
CA THR A 94 11.54 -1.41 0.15
C THR A 94 10.55 -0.71 -0.80
N MET A 95 10.46 0.62 -0.76
CA MET A 95 9.62 1.37 -1.69
C MET A 95 10.11 1.19 -3.14
N ILE A 96 11.42 1.25 -3.38
CA ILE A 96 12.02 1.00 -4.70
C ILE A 96 11.64 -0.38 -5.23
N GLN A 97 11.72 -1.43 -4.39
CA GLN A 97 11.28 -2.78 -4.76
C GLN A 97 9.81 -2.83 -5.17
N HIS A 98 8.93 -2.14 -4.43
CA HIS A 98 7.52 -2.05 -4.80
C HIS A 98 7.33 -1.35 -6.15
N ILE A 99 8.01 -0.23 -6.39
CA ILE A 99 7.96 0.49 -7.67
C ILE A 99 8.44 -0.43 -8.80
N MET A 100 9.62 -1.04 -8.66
CA MET A 100 10.21 -1.97 -9.65
C MET A 100 9.34 -3.18 -9.96
N SER A 101 8.54 -3.66 -8.99
CA SER A 101 7.69 -4.83 -9.17
C SER A 101 6.59 -4.63 -10.22
N GLY A 102 6.09 -3.40 -10.36
CA GLY A 102 4.99 -3.05 -11.25
C GLY A 102 5.35 -2.11 -12.40
N LEU A 103 6.60 -1.65 -12.53
CA LEU A 103 7.05 -0.82 -13.65
C LEU A 103 6.76 -1.46 -15.01
N ASP A 104 6.56 -0.59 -16.01
CA ASP A 104 6.49 -1.01 -17.40
C ASP A 104 7.75 -1.83 -17.76
N PRO A 105 7.62 -3.00 -18.41
CA PRO A 105 8.76 -3.86 -18.73
C PRO A 105 9.86 -3.17 -19.53
N GLU A 106 9.54 -2.23 -20.42
CA GLU A 106 10.52 -1.53 -21.25
C GLU A 106 11.37 -0.58 -20.40
N ILE A 107 10.76 0.14 -19.46
CA ILE A 107 11.45 0.98 -18.48
C ILE A 107 12.23 0.14 -17.45
N LYS A 108 11.64 -0.99 -17.04
CA LYS A 108 12.20 -1.87 -16.01
C LYS A 108 13.53 -2.48 -16.45
N ILE A 109 13.63 -2.96 -17.69
CA ILE A 109 14.87 -3.59 -18.20
C ILE A 109 16.07 -2.66 -18.06
N GLU A 110 15.89 -1.38 -18.39
CA GLU A 110 16.97 -0.40 -18.31
C GLU A 110 17.26 0.04 -16.87
N SER A 111 16.20 0.18 -16.05
CA SER A 111 16.33 0.56 -14.63
C SER A 111 17.01 -0.53 -13.77
N LEU A 112 16.85 -1.81 -14.12
CA LEU A 112 17.50 -2.94 -13.44
C LEU A 112 19.04 -2.87 -13.48
N ARG A 113 19.62 -2.17 -14.46
CA ARG A 113 21.08 -2.06 -14.60
C ARG A 113 21.75 -1.28 -13.47
N VAL A 114 20.99 -0.43 -12.80
CA VAL A 114 21.46 0.48 -11.74
C VAL A 114 20.78 0.21 -10.39
N GLU A 115 19.82 -0.72 -10.32
CA GLU A 115 19.02 -1.02 -9.12
C GLU A 115 19.88 -1.30 -7.87
N ASN A 116 20.96 -2.07 -8.01
CA ASN A 116 21.83 -2.42 -6.87
C ASN A 116 22.63 -1.24 -6.29
N GLU A 117 22.71 -0.14 -7.02
CA GLU A 117 23.47 1.06 -6.65
C GLU A 117 22.56 2.16 -6.07
N LEU A 118 21.25 2.07 -6.31
CA LEU A 118 20.28 3.10 -5.95
C LEU A 118 19.69 2.81 -4.58
N LYS A 119 20.20 3.50 -3.57
CA LYS A 119 19.70 3.39 -2.18
C LYS A 119 18.67 4.45 -1.84
N THR A 120 18.51 5.47 -2.69
CA THR A 120 17.59 6.57 -2.42
C THR A 120 16.50 6.73 -3.48
N LEU A 121 15.32 7.12 -3.03
CA LEU A 121 14.16 7.42 -3.87
C LEU A 121 14.45 8.54 -4.87
N LYS A 122 15.27 9.53 -4.47
CA LYS A 122 15.65 10.67 -5.31
C LYS A 122 16.57 10.28 -6.46
N GLU A 123 17.53 9.40 -6.21
CA GLU A 123 18.40 8.89 -7.27
C GLU A 123 17.61 8.00 -8.23
N PHE A 124 16.73 7.16 -7.68
CA PHE A 124 15.87 6.29 -8.46
C PHE A 124 14.89 7.06 -9.35
N GLU A 125 14.24 8.11 -8.84
CA GLU A 125 13.36 9.00 -9.61
C GLU A 125 14.08 9.60 -10.84
N LYS A 126 15.33 10.05 -10.68
CA LYS A 126 16.12 10.59 -11.79
C LYS A 126 16.37 9.56 -12.88
N VAL A 127 16.64 8.32 -12.50
CA VAL A 127 16.83 7.21 -13.45
C VAL A 127 15.53 6.95 -14.19
N LEU A 128 14.41 6.81 -13.48
CA LEU A 128 13.10 6.57 -14.09
C LEU A 128 12.72 7.66 -15.10
N LYS A 129 12.99 8.93 -14.76
CA LYS A 129 12.75 10.05 -15.68
C LYS A 129 13.59 9.95 -16.94
N ARG A 130 14.87 9.66 -16.80
CA ARG A 130 15.79 9.49 -17.94
C ARG A 130 15.33 8.34 -18.85
N GLU A 131 14.96 7.20 -18.27
CA GLU A 131 14.52 6.05 -19.06
C GLU A 131 13.20 6.31 -19.77
N GLN A 132 12.26 7.01 -19.12
CA GLN A 132 11.03 7.47 -19.77
C GLN A 132 11.32 8.36 -20.97
N ASP A 133 12.19 9.37 -20.82
CA ASP A 133 12.57 10.28 -21.92
C ASP A 133 13.19 9.50 -23.10
N ILE A 134 14.02 8.48 -22.82
CA ILE A 134 14.63 7.63 -23.85
C ILE A 134 13.57 6.81 -24.60
N VAL A 135 12.64 6.17 -23.88
CA VAL A 135 11.57 5.37 -24.50
C VAL A 135 10.68 6.25 -25.37
N GLU A 136 10.22 7.39 -24.85
CA GLU A 136 9.41 8.34 -25.62
C GLU A 136 10.15 8.83 -26.88
N MET A 137 11.45 9.11 -26.78
CA MET A 137 12.25 9.50 -27.93
C MET A 137 12.36 8.39 -28.97
N LYS A 138 12.55 7.12 -28.55
CA LYS A 138 12.56 5.96 -29.45
C LYS A 138 11.23 5.78 -30.16
N GLU A 139 10.11 5.91 -29.46
CA GLU A 139 8.77 5.81 -30.04
C GLU A 139 8.52 6.91 -31.07
N ARG A 140 8.90 8.16 -30.76
CA ARG A 140 8.81 9.30 -31.70
C ARG A 140 9.65 9.06 -32.96
N MET A 141 10.90 8.61 -32.81
CA MET A 141 11.77 8.29 -33.96
C MET A 141 11.17 7.18 -34.83
N LYS A 142 10.64 6.12 -34.21
CA LYS A 142 9.99 5.02 -34.93
C LYS A 142 8.76 5.50 -35.70
N SER A 143 7.96 6.39 -35.12
CA SER A 143 6.81 6.98 -35.80
C SER A 143 7.22 7.82 -37.01
N LEU A 144 8.32 8.57 -36.92
CA LEU A 144 8.82 9.39 -38.03
C LEU A 144 9.36 8.52 -39.19
N LEU A 145 10.08 7.45 -38.86
CA LEU A 145 10.61 6.51 -39.87
C LEU A 145 9.50 5.67 -40.52
N GLY A 146 8.46 5.32 -39.77
CA GLY A 146 7.31 4.58 -40.28
C GLY A 146 6.35 5.40 -41.15
N GLN A 147 6.46 6.73 -41.14
CA GLN A 147 5.69 7.64 -42.01
C GLN A 147 6.42 7.94 -43.34
N GLN A 148 7.64 7.44 -43.52
CA GLN A 148 8.44 7.61 -44.75
C GLN A 148 8.40 6.39 -45.69
N GLN A 149 7.56 5.40 -45.40
CA GLN A 149 7.28 4.22 -46.24
C GLN A 149 5.82 4.23 -46.71
#